data_AF-A0AAQ3RK87-F1
#
_entry.id   AF-A0AAQ3RK87-F1
#
_cell.length_a   1.000
_cell.length_b   1.000
_cell.length_c   1.000
_cell.angle_alpha   90.00
_cell.angle_beta   90.00
_cell.angle_gamma   90.00
#
_symmetry.space_group_name_H-M   'P 1'
#
loop_
_entity.id
_entity.type
_entity.pdbx_description
1 polymer ?
#
loop_
_entity_poly.entity_id
_entity_poly.type
_entity_poly.pdbx_seq_one_letter_code
_entity_poly.pdbx_strand_id
1 'polypeptide(L)'
;MFTTMNLPLHASLPLSSRSWCCYASLSVPQPQAEPQLLNGNPPARPLDRKEIRLGLPSKGRMSADTLELLKVNPRQYVAEIPQLSNLEVWFQRPKDIVRKLLSGDLDLGIVGLDTVSEHGQCNEDLIIVHEALEYGDCRLSLAIPQYGIFENVNSVEELAKMPQWTEDKPLRVATGFSYLGPKFMKESGLKHVTFSTADGALEAAPAMGIADAILDLVSSGTTLRENNLKEIKGGVVLESQAVLIASRKSMIQRKGVLETTHEMLERLEAHLRAIGQFTVTANMRGSSAEEVAERILSQPSLAGLQGPTVSPVFCKRDGKVTSDYYAIVICVPKKALYKSIQQLRAIGGSGVLISPLTYIFDEETPRWRQLLSKLGL
;
A
#
# COMPACT_ATOMS: atom_id res chain seq x y z
N MET A 1 -1.71 48.10 10.27
CA MET A 1 -2.55 47.29 9.36
C MET A 1 -1.62 46.51 8.44
N PHE A 2 -1.22 45.30 8.84
CA PHE A 2 -0.63 44.32 7.92
C PHE A 2 -1.22 42.97 8.30
N THR A 3 -2.09 42.51 7.41
CA THR A 3 -2.92 41.31 7.51
C THR A 3 -2.06 40.10 7.21
N THR A 4 -2.07 39.14 8.14
CA THR A 4 -1.47 37.82 8.02
C THR A 4 -2.18 36.98 6.96
N MET A 5 -1.47 36.56 5.91
CA MET A 5 -1.91 35.49 5.02
C MET A 5 -1.58 34.13 5.66
N ASN A 6 -2.62 33.43 6.12
CA ASN A 6 -2.56 32.03 6.51
C ASN A 6 -2.45 31.15 5.26
N LEU A 7 -1.37 30.37 5.16
CA LEU A 7 -1.25 29.23 4.25
C LEU A 7 -1.78 27.98 4.95
N PRO A 8 -2.73 27.21 4.38
CA PRO A 8 -3.23 26.02 5.03
C PRO A 8 -2.24 24.86 4.92
N LEU A 9 -2.14 24.13 6.04
CA LEU A 9 -1.47 22.84 6.19
C LEU A 9 -1.96 21.83 5.14
N HIS A 10 -1.04 21.02 4.61
CA HIS A 10 -1.32 19.85 3.79
C HIS A 10 -2.30 18.91 4.52
N ALA A 11 -3.57 18.98 4.14
CA ALA A 11 -4.54 17.95 4.43
C ALA A 11 -4.17 16.69 3.66
N SER A 12 -3.99 15.59 4.38
CA SER A 12 -4.09 14.24 3.85
C SER A 12 -5.43 14.12 3.12
N LEU A 13 -5.36 14.09 1.79
CA LEU A 13 -6.53 13.86 0.95
C LEU A 13 -7.08 12.47 1.29
N PRO A 14 -8.37 12.34 1.65
CA PRO A 14 -8.99 11.02 1.71
C PRO A 14 -8.94 10.46 0.28
N LEU A 15 -8.34 9.28 0.11
CA LEU A 15 -8.61 8.43 -1.04
C LEU A 15 -10.12 8.34 -1.14
N SER A 16 -10.70 9.07 -2.10
CA SER A 16 -12.13 9.07 -2.31
C SER A 16 -12.50 7.61 -2.55
N SER A 17 -13.31 7.06 -1.66
CA SER A 17 -13.97 5.78 -1.82
C SER A 17 -14.96 5.86 -2.98
N ARG A 18 -14.46 6.00 -4.21
CA ARG A 18 -15.20 5.49 -5.35
C ARG A 18 -15.13 4.00 -5.18
N SER A 19 -16.23 3.42 -4.72
CA SER A 19 -16.44 1.99 -4.68
C SER A 19 -16.23 1.47 -6.10
N TRP A 20 -15.06 0.86 -6.38
CA TRP A 20 -14.77 0.15 -7.61
C TRP A 20 -15.47 -1.24 -7.64
N CYS A 21 -16.49 -1.43 -6.80
CA CYS A 21 -17.49 -2.49 -6.94
C CYS A 21 -18.73 -1.89 -7.61
N CYS A 22 -18.88 -2.21 -8.90
CA CYS A 22 -20.05 -1.90 -9.71
C CYS A 22 -21.36 -2.33 -9.02
N TYR A 23 -22.32 -1.40 -8.90
CA TYR A 23 -23.74 -1.73 -8.96
C TYR A 23 -24.30 -1.08 -10.22
N ALA A 24 -24.48 -1.89 -11.27
CA ALA A 24 -25.37 -1.59 -12.38
C ALA A 24 -25.88 -2.91 -12.95
N SER A 25 -27.05 -3.33 -12.46
CA SER A 25 -27.85 -4.39 -13.04
C SER A 25 -28.37 -3.94 -14.40
N LEU A 26 -27.74 -4.42 -15.48
CA LEU A 26 -28.30 -4.35 -16.82
C LEU A 26 -28.12 -5.71 -17.50
N SER A 27 -29.26 -6.37 -17.70
CA SER A 27 -29.42 -7.63 -18.42
C SER A 27 -29.03 -7.45 -19.89
N VAL A 28 -28.08 -8.26 -20.35
CA VAL A 28 -27.70 -8.38 -21.76
C VAL A 28 -28.04 -9.81 -22.21
N PRO A 29 -28.80 -10.01 -23.30
CA PRO A 29 -29.09 -11.35 -23.83
C PRO A 29 -27.87 -11.91 -24.58
N GLN A 30 -27.55 -13.18 -24.32
CA GLN A 30 -26.47 -13.91 -25.01
C GLN A 30 -26.92 -14.39 -26.41
N PRO A 31 -26.08 -14.28 -27.45
CA PRO A 31 -26.18 -15.10 -28.65
C PRO A 31 -25.50 -16.46 -28.44
N GLN A 32 -26.20 -17.53 -28.82
CA GLN A 32 -25.70 -18.91 -28.82
C GLN A 32 -24.72 -19.17 -29.98
N ALA A 33 -23.53 -19.70 -29.67
CA ALA A 33 -22.83 -20.77 -30.39
C ALA A 33 -21.40 -20.93 -29.82
N GLU A 34 -21.15 -22.01 -29.07
CA GLU A 34 -19.80 -22.42 -28.64
C GLU A 34 -19.28 -23.57 -29.52
N PRO A 35 -18.02 -23.52 -29.99
CA PRO A 35 -17.28 -24.73 -30.36
C PRO A 35 -16.71 -25.39 -29.10
N GLN A 36 -16.98 -26.68 -28.93
CA GLN A 36 -16.50 -27.50 -27.82
C GLN A 36 -14.97 -27.65 -27.86
N LEU A 37 -14.27 -27.05 -26.90
CA LEU A 37 -12.89 -27.39 -26.52
C LEU A 37 -12.91 -27.97 -25.11
N LEU A 38 -12.38 -29.19 -24.97
CA LEU A 38 -12.28 -29.93 -23.70
C LEU A 38 -11.45 -29.15 -22.66
N ASN A 39 -12.11 -28.39 -21.80
CA ASN A 39 -11.54 -27.89 -20.55
C ASN A 39 -11.73 -28.93 -19.45
N GLY A 40 -10.69 -29.72 -19.18
CA GLY A 40 -10.59 -30.45 -17.93
C GLY A 40 -10.41 -29.46 -16.78
N ASN A 41 -11.45 -29.23 -15.98
CA ASN A 41 -11.27 -28.61 -14.66
C ASN A 41 -10.32 -29.53 -13.85
N PRO A 42 -9.17 -29.03 -13.34
CA PRO A 42 -8.42 -29.80 -12.37
C PRO A 42 -9.31 -30.02 -11.14
N PRO A 43 -9.33 -31.22 -10.55
CA PRO A 43 -10.15 -31.47 -9.37
C PRO A 43 -9.69 -30.54 -8.24
N ALA A 44 -10.64 -29.85 -7.62
CA ALA A 44 -10.41 -29.11 -6.38
C ALA A 44 -9.93 -30.11 -5.33
N ARG A 45 -8.61 -30.21 -5.12
CA ARG A 45 -8.06 -30.96 -3.99
C ARG A 45 -8.31 -30.12 -2.74
N PRO A 46 -9.06 -30.61 -1.75
CA PRO A 46 -8.96 -30.05 -0.42
C PRO A 46 -7.56 -30.42 0.07
N LEU A 47 -6.64 -29.46 0.10
CA LEU A 47 -5.34 -29.68 0.71
C LEU A 47 -5.55 -29.67 2.22
N ASP A 48 -5.85 -30.86 2.75
CA ASP A 48 -5.81 -31.21 4.17
C ASP A 48 -4.38 -31.02 4.68
N ARG A 49 -4.01 -29.76 4.87
CA ARG A 49 -2.69 -29.29 5.30
C ARG A 49 -2.88 -28.44 6.55
N LYS A 50 -1.99 -28.62 7.53
CA LYS A 50 -2.05 -27.90 8.81
C LYS A 50 -1.47 -26.50 8.70
N GLU A 51 -0.62 -26.28 7.71
CA GLU A 51 0.11 -25.05 7.47
C GLU A 51 -0.80 -23.99 6.84
N ILE A 52 -0.61 -22.75 7.26
CA ILE A 52 -1.20 -21.54 6.69
C ILE A 52 -0.17 -20.94 5.76
N ARG A 53 -0.55 -20.66 4.52
CA ARG A 53 0.39 -20.24 3.49
C ARG A 53 0.22 -18.78 3.11
N LEU A 54 1.30 -18.01 3.25
CA LEU A 54 1.41 -16.61 2.86
C LEU A 54 2.28 -16.48 1.61
N GLY A 55 1.69 -16.01 0.50
CA GLY A 55 2.44 -15.68 -0.71
C GLY A 55 3.11 -14.32 -0.62
N LEU A 56 4.43 -14.27 -0.85
CA LEU A 56 5.19 -13.02 -0.93
C LEU A 56 5.86 -12.86 -2.30
N PRO A 57 6.09 -11.62 -2.78
CA PRO A 57 6.77 -11.37 -4.04
C PRO A 57 8.20 -11.92 -4.01
N SER A 58 8.57 -12.68 -5.04
CA SER A 58 9.86 -13.39 -5.13
C SER A 58 11.04 -12.53 -5.58
N LYS A 59 10.80 -11.43 -6.30
CA LYS A 59 11.82 -10.55 -6.89
C LYS A 59 11.32 -9.11 -7.02
N GLY A 60 12.26 -8.20 -7.29
CA GLY A 60 11.98 -6.79 -7.53
C GLY A 60 11.89 -5.97 -6.24
N ARG A 61 11.65 -4.67 -6.39
CA ARG A 61 11.55 -3.72 -5.28
C ARG A 61 10.52 -4.14 -4.23
N MET A 62 9.34 -4.59 -4.69
CA MET A 62 8.27 -5.04 -3.80
C MET A 62 8.71 -6.22 -2.92
N SER A 63 9.58 -7.11 -3.41
CA SER A 63 10.13 -8.21 -2.61
C SER A 63 11.04 -7.71 -1.48
N ALA A 64 11.97 -6.79 -1.79
CA ALA A 64 12.87 -6.23 -0.80
C ALA A 64 12.11 -5.49 0.30
N ASP A 65 11.18 -4.63 -0.07
CA ASP A 65 10.37 -3.84 0.87
C ASP A 65 9.49 -4.77 1.75
N THR A 66 8.92 -5.84 1.18
CA THR A 66 8.13 -6.83 1.93
C THR A 66 8.97 -7.64 2.91
N LEU A 67 10.19 -8.02 2.51
CA LEU A 67 11.11 -8.76 3.38
C LEU A 67 11.61 -7.91 4.54
N GLU A 68 11.86 -6.62 4.31
CA GLU A 68 12.22 -5.65 5.36
C GLU A 68 11.06 -5.48 6.35
N LEU A 69 9.84 -5.30 5.83
CA LEU A 69 8.60 -5.18 6.63
C LEU A 69 8.40 -6.37 7.56
N LEU A 70 8.55 -7.60 7.05
CA LEU A 70 8.31 -8.82 7.82
C LEU A 70 9.56 -9.36 8.54
N LYS A 71 10.73 -8.75 8.32
CA LYS A 71 12.05 -9.22 8.80
C LYS A 71 12.31 -10.71 8.52
N VAL A 72 11.88 -11.19 7.35
CA VAL A 72 12.03 -12.59 6.93
C VAL A 72 13.33 -12.76 6.15
N ASN A 73 14.05 -13.85 6.38
CA ASN A 73 15.28 -14.16 5.64
C ASN A 73 14.99 -15.19 4.52
N PRO A 74 15.16 -14.85 3.24
CA PRO A 74 14.91 -15.76 2.12
C PRO A 74 16.08 -16.75 1.98
N ARG A 75 16.07 -17.86 2.74
CA ARG A 75 17.03 -18.95 2.53
C ARG A 75 16.56 -19.99 1.50
N GLN A 76 15.25 -20.14 1.30
CA GLN A 76 14.60 -21.06 0.34
C GLN A 76 13.28 -20.46 -0.17
N TYR A 77 12.65 -21.08 -1.19
CA TYR A 77 11.32 -20.69 -1.69
C TYR A 77 10.20 -20.79 -0.65
N VAL A 78 10.49 -21.49 0.45
CA VAL A 78 9.68 -21.59 1.65
C VAL A 78 10.45 -20.99 2.83
N ALA A 79 9.81 -20.12 3.60
CA ALA A 79 10.33 -19.61 4.87
C ALA A 79 9.27 -19.74 5.97
N GLU A 80 9.69 -19.79 7.23
CA GLU A 80 8.78 -19.72 8.37
C GLU A 80 8.93 -18.35 9.04
N ILE A 81 7.85 -17.84 9.61
CA ILE A 81 7.90 -16.70 10.55
C ILE A 81 7.79 -17.30 11.95
N PRO A 82 8.91 -17.50 12.70
CA PRO A 82 8.89 -18.27 13.96
C PRO A 82 7.96 -17.69 15.03
N GLN A 83 7.63 -16.41 14.89
CA GLN A 83 6.74 -15.67 15.78
C GLN A 83 5.25 -15.87 15.46
N LEU A 84 4.92 -16.59 14.38
CA LEU A 84 3.55 -16.92 13.96
C LEU A 84 3.45 -18.43 13.80
N SER A 85 2.63 -19.07 14.65
CA SER A 85 2.48 -20.52 14.65
C SER A 85 1.89 -21.01 13.33
N ASN A 86 2.51 -22.01 12.71
CA ASN A 86 2.03 -22.67 11.48
C ASN A 86 1.96 -21.78 10.23
N LEU A 87 2.67 -20.64 10.20
CA LEU A 87 2.75 -19.79 9.00
C LEU A 87 3.95 -20.16 8.11
N GLU A 88 3.63 -20.62 6.91
CA GLU A 88 4.56 -20.95 5.83
C GLU A 88 4.54 -19.85 4.76
N VAL A 89 5.69 -19.30 4.41
CA VAL A 89 5.86 -18.21 3.44
C VAL A 89 6.31 -18.77 2.10
N TRP A 90 5.61 -18.47 1.01
CA TRP A 90 5.94 -18.89 -0.35
C TRP A 90 6.33 -17.70 -1.22
N PHE A 91 7.58 -17.71 -1.71
CA PHE A 91 8.05 -16.67 -2.64
C PHE A 91 7.60 -16.99 -4.07
N GLN A 92 6.73 -16.16 -4.64
CA GLN A 92 6.12 -16.37 -5.96
C GLN A 92 6.14 -15.09 -6.81
N ARG A 93 5.83 -15.20 -8.10
CA ARG A 93 5.56 -14.00 -8.92
C ARG A 93 4.22 -13.40 -8.46
N PRO A 94 4.03 -12.07 -8.44
CA PRO A 94 2.79 -11.45 -7.97
C PRO A 94 1.53 -12.04 -8.63
N LYS A 95 1.55 -12.25 -9.96
CA LYS A 95 0.45 -12.91 -10.68
C LYS A 95 0.13 -14.33 -10.19
N ASP A 96 1.17 -15.09 -9.80
CA ASP A 96 1.01 -16.45 -9.30
C ASP A 96 0.45 -16.46 -7.87
N ILE A 97 0.72 -15.42 -7.07
CA ILE A 97 0.11 -15.27 -5.73
C ILE A 97 -1.40 -15.14 -5.86
N VAL A 98 -1.87 -14.23 -6.73
CA VAL A 98 -3.31 -14.04 -6.98
C VAL A 98 -3.95 -15.33 -7.51
N ARG A 99 -3.33 -15.98 -8.50
CA ARG A 99 -3.81 -17.25 -9.05
C ARG A 99 -3.91 -18.36 -8.00
N LYS A 100 -2.92 -18.45 -7.11
CA LYS A 100 -2.86 -19.47 -6.05
C LYS A 100 -3.83 -19.20 -4.90
N LEU A 101 -4.15 -17.94 -4.62
CA LEU A 101 -5.23 -17.58 -3.70
C LEU A 101 -6.59 -18.03 -4.26
N LEU A 102 -6.82 -17.80 -5.55
CA LEU A 102 -8.04 -18.23 -6.23
C LEU A 102 -8.18 -19.77 -6.32
N SER A 103 -7.06 -20.50 -6.47
CA SER A 103 -7.07 -21.97 -6.49
C SER A 103 -7.13 -22.60 -5.09
N GLY A 104 -6.89 -21.84 -4.01
CA GLY A 104 -6.78 -22.36 -2.64
C GLY A 104 -5.41 -22.95 -2.28
N ASP A 105 -4.41 -22.79 -3.16
CA ASP A 105 -3.03 -23.21 -2.89
C ASP A 105 -2.33 -22.29 -1.87
N LEU A 106 -2.78 -21.03 -1.76
CA LEU A 106 -2.37 -20.04 -0.76
C LEU A 106 -3.59 -19.56 0.03
N ASP A 107 -3.35 -19.13 1.27
CA ASP A 107 -4.38 -18.61 2.17
C ASP A 107 -4.36 -17.07 2.21
N LEU A 108 -3.14 -16.51 2.26
CA LEU A 108 -2.84 -15.08 2.34
C LEU A 108 -1.83 -14.68 1.27
N GLY A 109 -1.78 -13.39 0.94
CA GLY A 109 -0.77 -12.86 0.04
C GLY A 109 -0.51 -11.36 0.20
N ILE A 110 0.71 -10.94 -0.09
CA ILE A 110 1.06 -9.52 -0.22
C ILE A 110 1.45 -9.24 -1.68
N VAL A 111 0.71 -8.35 -2.33
CA VAL A 111 0.88 -7.97 -3.75
C VAL A 111 0.46 -6.52 -3.96
N GLY A 112 0.78 -5.93 -5.12
CA GLY A 112 0.25 -4.63 -5.50
C GLY A 112 -1.23 -4.69 -5.88
N LEU A 113 -1.98 -3.63 -5.59
CA LEU A 113 -3.40 -3.52 -5.93
C LEU A 113 -3.65 -3.66 -7.44
N ASP A 114 -2.76 -3.12 -8.27
CA ASP A 114 -2.71 -3.31 -9.72
C ASP A 114 -2.77 -4.80 -10.14
N THR A 115 -1.97 -5.64 -9.48
CA THR A 115 -1.89 -7.09 -9.74
C THR A 115 -3.19 -7.77 -9.32
N VAL A 116 -3.78 -7.35 -8.19
CA VAL A 116 -5.08 -7.86 -7.71
C VAL A 116 -6.18 -7.49 -8.70
N SER A 117 -6.20 -6.26 -9.19
CA SER A 117 -7.20 -5.78 -10.13
C SER A 117 -7.09 -6.46 -11.51
N GLU A 118 -5.87 -6.71 -12.00
CA GLU A 118 -5.62 -7.38 -13.29
C GLU A 118 -5.94 -8.87 -13.25
N HIS A 119 -5.47 -9.60 -12.24
CA HIS A 119 -5.56 -11.07 -12.20
C HIS A 119 -6.69 -11.59 -11.31
N GLY A 120 -7.17 -10.78 -10.36
CA GLY A 120 -8.29 -11.12 -9.49
C GLY A 120 -9.64 -10.82 -10.11
N GLN A 121 -9.72 -9.87 -11.06
CA GLN A 121 -10.90 -9.58 -11.88
C GLN A 121 -12.20 -9.43 -11.07
N CYS A 122 -12.14 -8.75 -9.93
CA CYS A 122 -13.26 -8.55 -9.00
C CYS A 122 -13.88 -9.86 -8.44
N ASN A 123 -13.11 -10.96 -8.40
CA ASN A 123 -13.56 -12.20 -7.80
C ASN A 123 -13.84 -12.02 -6.30
N GLU A 124 -15.07 -12.32 -5.88
CA GLU A 124 -15.54 -12.15 -4.49
C GLU A 124 -14.79 -13.03 -3.48
N ASP A 125 -14.04 -14.04 -3.94
CA ASP A 125 -13.18 -14.85 -3.06
C ASP A 125 -11.92 -14.08 -2.62
N LEU A 126 -11.47 -13.08 -3.37
CA LEU A 126 -10.30 -12.28 -2.98
C LEU A 126 -10.73 -11.10 -2.14
N ILE A 127 -10.35 -11.12 -0.86
CA ILE A 127 -10.67 -10.04 0.08
C ILE A 127 -9.39 -9.26 0.36
N ILE A 128 -9.45 -7.94 0.15
CA ILE A 128 -8.43 -7.02 0.64
C ILE A 128 -8.64 -6.82 2.13
N VAL A 129 -7.67 -7.29 2.92
CA VAL A 129 -7.62 -7.21 4.38
C VAL A 129 -7.00 -5.89 4.82
N HIS A 130 -5.93 -5.47 4.15
CA HIS A 130 -5.28 -4.17 4.34
C HIS A 130 -4.94 -3.55 2.98
N GLU A 131 -5.56 -2.43 2.61
CA GLU A 131 -5.39 -1.81 1.29
C GLU A 131 -4.20 -0.86 1.17
N ALA A 132 -3.50 -0.56 2.27
CA ALA A 132 -2.46 0.45 2.26
C ALA A 132 -1.23 0.11 3.13
N LEU A 133 -0.31 -0.71 2.63
CA LEU A 133 0.92 -1.01 3.37
C LEU A 133 2.00 0.09 3.28
N GLU A 134 1.70 1.24 2.64
CA GLU A 134 2.57 2.42 2.55
C GLU A 134 3.95 2.16 1.88
N TYR A 135 3.99 1.22 0.94
CA TYR A 135 5.11 1.04 0.02
C TYR A 135 4.61 0.50 -1.34
N GLY A 136 5.49 0.57 -2.34
CA GLY A 136 5.14 0.17 -3.71
C GLY A 136 4.21 1.16 -4.41
N ASP A 137 4.16 2.41 -3.96
CA ASP A 137 3.30 3.45 -4.52
C ASP A 137 3.58 3.68 -6.01
N CYS A 138 2.55 3.46 -6.81
CA CYS A 138 2.53 3.71 -8.25
C CYS A 138 1.10 3.91 -8.72
N ARG A 139 0.93 4.36 -9.96
CA ARG A 139 -0.36 4.46 -10.62
C ARG A 139 -0.27 3.82 -11.99
N LEU A 140 -1.29 3.03 -12.36
CA LEU A 140 -1.42 2.55 -13.72
C LEU A 140 -2.00 3.68 -14.56
N SER A 141 -1.28 4.16 -15.56
CA SER A 141 -1.63 5.38 -16.28
C SER A 141 -1.39 5.25 -17.78
N LEU A 142 -2.32 5.83 -18.56
CA LEU A 142 -2.19 5.98 -20.01
C LEU A 142 -1.22 7.14 -20.32
N ALA A 143 -0.16 6.83 -21.06
CA ALA A 143 0.83 7.79 -21.51
C ALA A 143 0.89 7.85 -23.05
N ILE A 144 1.01 9.07 -23.57
CA ILE A 144 1.10 9.37 -25.00
C ILE A 144 2.36 10.19 -25.29
N PRO A 145 2.87 10.20 -26.54
CA PRO A 145 3.96 11.09 -26.94
C PRO A 145 3.70 12.56 -26.61
N GLN A 146 4.73 13.28 -26.16
CA GLN A 146 4.68 14.73 -25.92
C GLN A 146 4.60 15.54 -27.20
N TYR A 147 5.16 15.00 -28.30
CA TYR A 147 5.31 15.70 -29.57
C TYR A 147 4.46 15.06 -30.67
N GLY A 148 4.30 15.79 -31.78
CA GLY A 148 3.55 15.33 -32.95
C GLY A 148 2.05 15.48 -32.77
N ILE A 149 1.27 14.50 -33.25
CA ILE A 149 -0.19 14.59 -33.25
C ILE A 149 -0.83 14.64 -31.84
N PHE A 150 -0.06 14.31 -30.81
CA PHE A 150 -0.49 14.26 -29.41
C PHE A 150 -0.11 15.52 -28.61
N GLU A 151 0.61 16.47 -29.23
CA GLU A 151 1.17 17.65 -28.54
C GLU A 151 0.08 18.48 -27.82
N ASN A 152 -1.07 18.69 -28.50
CA ASN A 152 -2.21 19.41 -27.95
C ASN A 152 -3.25 18.53 -27.23
N VAL A 153 -2.98 17.23 -27.08
CA VAL A 153 -3.88 16.27 -26.41
C VAL A 153 -3.46 16.14 -24.95
N ASN A 154 -4.32 16.57 -24.04
CA ASN A 154 -4.04 16.60 -22.60
C ASN A 154 -5.11 15.91 -21.75
N SER A 155 -6.13 15.32 -22.38
CA SER A 155 -7.16 14.53 -21.70
C SER A 155 -7.55 13.28 -22.50
N VAL A 156 -8.07 12.26 -21.81
CA VAL A 156 -8.60 11.04 -22.47
C VAL A 156 -9.77 11.38 -23.40
N GLU A 157 -10.59 12.37 -23.05
CA GLU A 157 -11.69 12.84 -23.89
C GLU A 157 -11.19 13.47 -25.20
N GLU A 158 -10.11 14.25 -25.15
CA GLU A 158 -9.47 14.80 -26.35
C GLU A 158 -8.88 13.68 -27.21
N LEU A 159 -8.22 12.70 -26.59
CA LEU A 159 -7.69 11.52 -27.29
C LEU A 159 -8.80 10.72 -27.97
N ALA A 160 -9.98 10.59 -27.35
CA ALA A 160 -11.12 9.88 -27.91
C ALA A 160 -11.81 10.62 -29.06
N LYS A 161 -11.71 11.95 -29.11
CA LYS A 161 -12.27 12.81 -30.17
C LYS A 161 -11.35 12.92 -31.39
N MET A 162 -10.16 12.33 -31.35
CA MET A 162 -9.22 12.33 -32.47
C MET A 162 -9.82 11.58 -33.67
N PRO A 163 -9.97 12.24 -34.85
CA PRO A 163 -10.60 11.62 -36.03
C PRO A 163 -9.77 10.48 -36.64
N GLN A 164 -8.53 10.33 -36.23
CA GLN A 164 -7.60 9.36 -36.78
C GLN A 164 -7.95 7.91 -36.39
N TRP A 165 -8.69 7.69 -35.29
CA TRP A 165 -8.95 6.35 -34.76
C TRP A 165 -10.25 5.80 -35.35
N THR A 166 -10.12 4.87 -36.28
CA THR A 166 -11.22 4.21 -36.97
C THR A 166 -11.10 2.69 -36.82
N GLU A 167 -12.09 1.94 -37.31
CA GLU A 167 -12.01 0.48 -37.34
C GLU A 167 -10.80 -0.02 -38.14
N ASP A 168 -10.48 0.61 -39.26
CA ASP A 168 -9.32 0.28 -40.09
C ASP A 168 -7.98 0.73 -39.50
N LYS A 169 -8.00 1.77 -38.67
CA LYS A 169 -6.81 2.34 -38.02
C LYS A 169 -7.07 2.60 -36.53
N PRO A 170 -7.09 1.54 -35.70
CA PRO A 170 -7.32 1.68 -34.28
C PRO A 170 -6.10 2.29 -33.58
N LEU A 171 -6.33 2.96 -32.45
CA LEU A 171 -5.27 3.38 -31.55
C LEU A 171 -4.54 2.14 -31.02
N ARG A 172 -3.23 2.05 -31.24
CA ARG A 172 -2.43 0.92 -30.75
C ARG A 172 -1.87 1.26 -29.37
N VAL A 173 -2.17 0.41 -28.38
CA VAL A 173 -1.71 0.60 -27.00
C VAL A 173 -0.83 -0.58 -26.62
N ALA A 174 0.42 -0.31 -26.22
CA ALA A 174 1.28 -1.34 -25.65
C ALA A 174 1.03 -1.44 -24.14
N THR A 175 0.78 -2.64 -23.62
CA THR A 175 0.56 -2.87 -22.18
C THR A 175 0.78 -4.33 -21.76
N GLY A 176 1.21 -4.52 -20.51
CA GLY A 176 1.15 -5.82 -19.83
C GLY A 176 -0.22 -6.13 -19.19
N PHE A 177 -1.14 -5.16 -19.18
CA PHE A 177 -2.44 -5.24 -18.51
C PHE A 177 -3.55 -5.64 -19.49
N SER A 178 -3.64 -6.95 -19.72
CA SER A 178 -4.57 -7.59 -20.65
C SER A 178 -6.06 -7.44 -20.27
N TYR A 179 -6.37 -7.28 -18.98
CA TYR A 179 -7.73 -7.14 -18.48
C TYR A 179 -8.08 -5.67 -18.21
N LEU A 180 -7.23 -4.95 -17.48
CA LEU A 180 -7.51 -3.55 -17.12
C LEU A 180 -7.46 -2.60 -18.31
N GLY A 181 -6.58 -2.83 -19.28
CA GLY A 181 -6.50 -2.00 -20.48
C GLY A 181 -7.81 -1.94 -21.26
N PRO A 182 -8.34 -3.07 -21.76
CA PRO A 182 -9.61 -3.09 -22.46
C PRO A 182 -10.78 -2.52 -21.63
N LYS A 183 -10.83 -2.83 -20.33
CA LYS A 183 -11.85 -2.31 -19.41
C LYS A 183 -11.84 -0.78 -19.36
N PHE A 184 -10.67 -0.19 -19.11
CA PHE A 184 -10.50 1.25 -19.00
C PHE A 184 -10.84 2.00 -20.30
N MET A 185 -10.38 1.50 -21.45
CA MET A 185 -10.63 2.15 -22.74
C MET A 185 -12.13 2.13 -23.09
N LYS A 186 -12.80 1.00 -22.83
CA LYS A 186 -14.25 0.87 -23.01
C LYS A 186 -15.03 1.84 -22.12
N GLU A 187 -14.68 1.92 -20.83
CA GLU A 187 -15.32 2.83 -19.88
C GLU A 187 -15.05 4.31 -20.20
N SER A 188 -13.91 4.62 -20.83
CA SER A 188 -13.52 5.96 -21.25
C SER A 188 -14.04 6.38 -22.63
N GLY A 189 -14.80 5.51 -23.32
CA GLY A 189 -15.39 5.82 -24.62
C GLY A 189 -14.44 5.71 -25.83
N LEU A 190 -13.24 5.14 -25.64
CA LEU A 190 -12.29 4.84 -26.73
C LEU A 190 -12.70 3.54 -27.43
N LYS A 191 -13.40 3.67 -28.57
CA LYS A 191 -14.00 2.53 -29.29
C LYS A 191 -13.01 1.73 -30.14
N HIS A 192 -12.08 2.42 -30.79
CA HIS A 192 -11.16 1.82 -31.76
C HIS A 192 -9.77 1.72 -31.15
N VAL A 193 -9.55 0.66 -30.36
CA VAL A 193 -8.28 0.41 -29.67
C VAL A 193 -7.83 -1.03 -29.92
N THR A 194 -6.56 -1.22 -30.20
CA THR A 194 -5.90 -2.52 -30.24
C THR A 194 -4.78 -2.57 -29.21
N PHE A 195 -4.61 -3.73 -28.59
CA PHE A 195 -3.59 -3.93 -27.57
C PHE A 195 -2.48 -4.83 -28.10
N SER A 196 -1.25 -4.51 -27.73
CA SER A 196 -0.10 -5.38 -27.93
C SER A 196 0.63 -5.57 -26.61
N THR A 197 1.07 -6.80 -26.36
CA THR A 197 1.95 -7.11 -25.23
C THR A 197 3.39 -6.90 -25.68
N ALA A 198 4.13 -6.01 -25.00
CA ALA A 198 5.57 -5.92 -25.19
C ALA A 198 6.28 -6.50 -23.97
N ASP A 199 7.16 -7.48 -24.21
CA ASP A 199 8.04 -8.01 -23.19
C ASP A 199 9.26 -7.09 -23.05
N GLY A 200 9.21 -6.18 -22.08
CA GLY A 200 10.29 -5.24 -21.75
C GLY A 200 10.23 -3.91 -22.51
N ALA A 201 10.88 -2.89 -21.93
CA ALA A 201 11.00 -1.50 -22.41
C ALA A 201 9.74 -0.96 -23.12
N LEU A 202 8.60 -1.06 -22.44
CA LEU A 202 7.29 -0.66 -22.99
C LEU A 202 7.30 0.81 -23.42
N GLU A 203 8.04 1.64 -22.70
CA GLU A 203 8.27 3.06 -22.93
C GLU A 203 8.87 3.39 -24.31
N ALA A 204 9.59 2.45 -24.94
CA ALA A 204 10.15 2.64 -26.28
C ALA A 204 9.15 2.33 -27.40
N ALA A 205 8.05 1.64 -27.11
CA ALA A 205 7.10 1.17 -28.13
C ALA A 205 6.51 2.29 -29.01
N PRO A 206 6.19 3.50 -28.48
CA PRO A 206 5.76 4.62 -29.30
C PRO A 206 6.84 5.13 -30.26
N ALA A 207 8.08 5.28 -29.78
CA ALA A 207 9.19 5.77 -30.59
C ALA A 207 9.59 4.77 -31.70
N MET A 208 9.45 3.47 -31.43
CA MET A 208 9.68 2.40 -32.41
C MET A 208 8.53 2.21 -33.40
N GLY A 209 7.41 2.92 -33.21
CA GLY A 209 6.21 2.80 -34.05
C GLY A 209 5.44 1.48 -33.87
N ILE A 210 5.72 0.72 -32.80
CA ILE A 210 5.01 -0.52 -32.45
C ILE A 210 3.60 -0.19 -31.93
N ALA A 211 3.51 0.86 -31.11
CA ALA A 211 2.26 1.38 -30.57
C ALA A 211 2.19 2.90 -30.76
N ASP A 212 1.02 3.48 -30.51
CA ASP A 212 0.80 4.92 -30.52
C ASP A 212 0.79 5.50 -29.09
N ALA A 213 0.41 4.68 -28.10
CA ALA A 213 0.37 4.99 -26.69
C ALA A 213 0.79 3.78 -25.84
N ILE A 214 1.04 4.00 -24.55
CA ILE A 214 1.31 2.92 -23.59
C ILE A 214 0.38 3.02 -22.39
N LEU A 215 0.08 1.87 -21.79
CA LEU A 215 -0.58 1.80 -20.49
C LEU A 215 0.33 1.03 -19.54
N ASP A 216 0.94 1.74 -18.59
CA ASP A 216 1.96 1.19 -17.71
C ASP A 216 1.95 1.81 -16.30
N LEU A 217 2.70 1.20 -15.39
CA LEU A 217 2.89 1.68 -14.03
C LEU A 217 3.84 2.89 -14.00
N VAL A 218 3.38 3.96 -13.36
CA VAL A 218 4.13 5.20 -13.18
C VAL A 218 4.33 5.43 -11.69
N SER A 219 5.59 5.57 -11.26
CA SER A 219 5.93 6.01 -9.90
C SER A 219 6.38 7.47 -9.91
N SER A 220 7.67 7.75 -10.12
CA SER A 220 8.21 9.13 -10.22
C SER A 220 7.90 9.82 -11.55
N GLY A 221 7.56 9.07 -12.60
CA GLY A 221 7.39 9.59 -13.97
C GLY A 221 8.69 9.81 -14.75
N THR A 222 9.85 9.46 -14.18
CA THR A 222 11.16 9.65 -14.83
C THR A 222 11.24 8.89 -16.16
N THR A 223 10.83 7.62 -16.18
CA THR A 223 10.85 6.77 -17.39
C THR A 223 10.01 7.35 -18.52
N LEU A 224 8.83 7.90 -18.21
CA LEU A 224 7.99 8.55 -19.21
C LEU A 224 8.69 9.79 -19.80
N ARG A 225 9.28 10.62 -18.93
CA ARG A 225 9.97 11.84 -19.35
C ARG A 225 11.17 11.54 -20.25
N GLU A 226 11.97 10.54 -19.91
CA GLU A 226 13.14 10.12 -20.70
C GLU A 226 12.77 9.62 -22.10
N ASN A 227 11.53 9.15 -22.28
CA ASN A 227 11.01 8.68 -23.57
C ASN A 227 10.08 9.69 -24.25
N ASN A 228 10.09 10.95 -23.80
CA ASN A 228 9.22 12.02 -24.31
C ASN A 228 7.73 11.65 -24.30
N LEU A 229 7.28 10.96 -23.25
CA LEU A 229 5.88 10.62 -23.01
C LEU A 229 5.29 11.53 -21.92
N LYS A 230 3.98 11.74 -21.96
CA LYS A 230 3.21 12.46 -20.95
C LYS A 230 1.98 11.68 -20.53
N GLU A 231 1.65 11.76 -19.25
CA GLU A 231 0.33 11.36 -18.76
C GLU A 231 -0.72 12.41 -19.16
N ILE A 232 -1.97 11.98 -19.28
CA ILE A 232 -3.10 12.85 -19.64
C ILE A 232 -4.17 12.84 -18.55
N LYS A 233 -4.93 13.94 -18.47
CA LYS A 233 -6.04 14.07 -17.52
C LYS A 233 -7.08 12.97 -17.77
N GLY A 234 -7.45 12.27 -16.70
CA GLY A 234 -8.34 11.10 -16.76
C GLY A 234 -7.66 9.82 -17.24
N GLY A 235 -6.35 9.84 -17.51
CA GLY A 235 -5.57 8.70 -17.97
C GLY A 235 -5.12 7.74 -16.87
N VAL A 236 -5.24 8.14 -15.60
CA VAL A 236 -4.96 7.26 -14.45
C VAL A 236 -6.08 6.24 -14.33
N VAL A 237 -5.73 4.97 -14.54
CA VAL A 237 -6.63 3.82 -14.43
C VAL A 237 -6.87 3.46 -12.97
N LEU A 238 -5.79 3.31 -12.19
CA LEU A 238 -5.88 3.06 -10.75
C LEU A 238 -4.62 3.53 -10.03
N GLU A 239 -4.79 3.97 -8.78
CA GLU A 239 -3.71 4.15 -7.82
C GLU A 239 -3.41 2.80 -7.16
N SER A 240 -2.13 2.44 -7.02
CA SER A 240 -1.68 1.14 -6.52
C SER A 240 -0.61 1.30 -5.45
N GLN A 241 -0.70 0.44 -4.45
CA GLN A 241 0.32 0.22 -3.44
C GLN A 241 0.26 -1.25 -3.02
N ALA A 242 1.21 -1.68 -2.19
CA ALA A 242 1.16 -3.02 -1.63
C ALA A 242 -0.04 -3.20 -0.69
N VAL A 243 -0.73 -4.33 -0.85
CA VAL A 243 -1.93 -4.72 -0.10
C VAL A 243 -1.75 -6.11 0.50
N LEU A 244 -2.37 -6.33 1.67
CA LEU A 244 -2.58 -7.66 2.22
C LEU A 244 -3.94 -8.18 1.73
N ILE A 245 -3.92 -9.33 1.06
CA ILE A 245 -5.11 -10.03 0.56
C ILE A 245 -5.23 -11.42 1.16
N ALA A 246 -6.46 -11.92 1.24
CA ALA A 246 -6.79 -13.24 1.75
C ALA A 246 -7.88 -13.90 0.89
N SER A 247 -7.86 -15.24 0.80
CA SER A 247 -8.97 -15.99 0.22
C SER A 247 -10.11 -16.13 1.23
N ARG A 248 -11.33 -15.75 0.81
CA ARG A 248 -12.57 -15.86 1.57
C ARG A 248 -12.85 -17.31 1.95
N LYS A 249 -12.79 -18.23 0.99
CA LYS A 249 -12.93 -19.68 1.24
C LYS A 249 -11.93 -20.15 2.29
N SER A 250 -10.68 -19.73 2.19
CA SER A 250 -9.64 -20.12 3.15
C SER A 250 -9.94 -19.60 4.55
N MET A 251 -10.31 -18.32 4.70
CA MET A 251 -10.67 -17.74 6.00
C MET A 251 -11.89 -18.42 6.66
N ILE A 252 -12.87 -18.88 5.87
CA ILE A 252 -14.08 -19.52 6.41
C ILE A 252 -13.87 -21.02 6.69
N GLN A 253 -13.17 -21.72 5.80
CA GLN A 253 -13.14 -23.19 5.78
C GLN A 253 -11.88 -23.79 6.43
N ARG A 254 -10.76 -23.06 6.44
CA ARG A 254 -9.48 -23.56 6.98
C ARG A 254 -9.24 -23.01 8.37
N LYS A 255 -9.18 -23.92 9.35
CA LYS A 255 -8.92 -23.60 10.75
C LYS A 255 -7.58 -22.86 10.91
N GLY A 256 -7.57 -21.77 11.69
CA GLY A 256 -6.37 -20.99 11.99
C GLY A 256 -6.10 -19.84 11.01
N VAL A 257 -6.68 -19.87 9.80
CA VAL A 257 -6.44 -18.83 8.79
C VAL A 257 -7.02 -17.50 9.24
N LEU A 258 -8.24 -17.47 9.78
CA LEU A 258 -8.87 -16.25 10.25
C LEU A 258 -8.07 -15.60 11.38
N GLU A 259 -7.65 -16.40 12.36
CA GLU A 259 -6.87 -15.95 13.52
C GLU A 259 -5.49 -15.44 13.10
N THR A 260 -4.82 -16.14 12.18
CA THR A 260 -3.52 -15.70 11.65
C THR A 260 -3.65 -14.44 10.81
N THR A 261 -4.77 -14.29 10.09
CA THR A 261 -5.07 -13.07 9.33
C THR A 261 -5.28 -11.88 10.27
N HIS A 262 -5.98 -12.09 11.38
CA HIS A 262 -6.16 -11.08 12.43
C HIS A 262 -4.82 -10.66 13.02
N GLU A 263 -3.99 -11.61 13.44
CA GLU A 263 -2.68 -11.31 14.01
C GLU A 263 -1.76 -10.60 13.02
N MET A 264 -1.77 -11.00 11.75
CA MET A 264 -1.04 -10.31 10.67
C MET A 264 -1.53 -8.87 10.48
N LEU A 265 -2.84 -8.67 10.46
CA LEU A 265 -3.45 -7.35 10.33
C LEU A 265 -3.01 -6.43 11.48
N GLU A 266 -3.16 -6.88 12.73
CA GLU A 266 -2.78 -6.09 13.91
C GLU A 266 -1.29 -5.72 13.90
N ARG A 267 -0.42 -6.70 13.59
CA ARG A 267 1.03 -6.45 13.52
C ARG A 267 1.38 -5.44 12.44
N LEU A 268 0.76 -5.53 11.26
CA LEU A 268 1.01 -4.58 10.18
C LEU A 268 0.55 -3.17 10.54
N GLU A 269 -0.65 -3.01 11.11
CA GLU A 269 -1.14 -1.70 11.56
C GLU A 269 -0.27 -1.09 12.66
N ALA A 270 0.11 -1.92 13.65
CA ALA A 270 1.00 -1.49 14.71
C ALA A 270 2.39 -1.09 14.19
N HIS A 271 2.86 -1.75 13.13
CA HIS A 271 4.14 -1.42 12.50
C HIS A 271 4.07 -0.10 11.74
N LEU A 272 3.04 0.10 10.91
CA LEU A 272 2.83 1.34 10.18
C LEU A 272 2.74 2.55 11.14
N ARG A 273 2.01 2.38 12.25
CA ARG A 273 1.96 3.37 13.34
C ARG A 273 3.35 3.65 13.93
N ALA A 274 4.16 2.60 14.15
CA ALA A 274 5.50 2.71 14.72
C ALA A 274 6.51 3.40 13.80
N ILE A 275 6.47 3.13 12.48
CA ILE A 275 7.37 3.75 11.50
C ILE A 275 7.25 5.28 11.53
N GLY A 276 6.07 5.82 11.87
CA GLY A 276 5.85 7.26 11.98
C GLY A 276 6.40 7.94 13.23
N GLN A 277 6.92 7.19 14.21
CA GLN A 277 7.23 7.69 15.55
C GLN A 277 8.67 7.38 16.00
N PHE A 278 9.12 8.13 17.00
CA PHE A 278 10.27 7.81 17.83
C PHE A 278 9.87 7.82 19.30
N THR A 279 10.49 6.95 20.10
CA THR A 279 10.55 7.16 21.54
C THR A 279 11.65 8.16 21.83
N VAL A 280 11.30 9.23 22.53
CA VAL A 280 12.23 10.27 22.97
C VAL A 280 12.31 10.23 24.48
N THR A 281 13.53 10.04 24.99
CA THR A 281 13.83 10.08 26.42
C THR A 281 14.74 11.27 26.70
N ALA A 282 14.46 12.06 27.73
CA ALA A 282 15.31 13.20 28.09
C ALA A 282 15.44 13.35 29.60
N ASN A 283 16.58 13.85 30.06
CA ASN A 283 16.80 14.24 31.45
C ASN A 283 16.43 15.71 31.65
N MET A 284 15.62 15.98 32.67
CA MET A 284 15.19 17.33 33.04
C MET A 284 15.43 17.57 34.52
N ARG A 285 16.01 18.71 34.88
CA ARG A 285 16.00 19.13 36.29
C ARG A 285 14.60 19.51 36.71
N GLY A 286 14.19 19.15 37.92
CA GLY A 286 12.90 19.53 38.50
C GLY A 286 12.88 19.21 40.00
N SER A 287 11.96 19.85 40.71
CA SER A 287 11.73 19.62 42.15
C SER A 287 10.72 18.50 42.41
N SER A 288 9.79 18.27 41.48
CA SER A 288 8.82 17.17 41.52
C SER A 288 8.53 16.61 40.12
N ALA A 289 7.90 15.44 40.04
CA ALA A 289 7.52 14.85 38.77
C ALA A 289 6.42 15.67 38.07
N GLU A 290 5.49 16.23 38.85
CA GLU A 290 4.36 17.05 38.38
C GLU A 290 4.85 18.34 37.71
N GLU A 291 5.84 19.01 38.30
CA GLU A 291 6.47 20.22 37.74
C GLU A 291 7.13 19.93 36.39
N VAL A 292 7.81 18.79 36.27
CA VAL A 292 8.44 18.36 35.01
C VAL A 292 7.37 18.00 33.97
N ALA A 293 6.31 17.30 34.37
CA ALA A 293 5.19 16.97 33.50
C ALA A 293 4.48 18.22 32.98
N GLU A 294 4.21 19.22 33.83
CA GLU A 294 3.59 20.49 33.44
C GLU A 294 4.44 21.26 32.44
N ARG A 295 5.77 21.33 32.66
CA ARG A 295 6.69 21.95 31.70
C ARG A 295 6.69 21.25 30.35
N ILE A 296 6.64 19.92 30.33
CA ILE A 296 6.54 19.15 29.08
C ILE A 296 5.21 19.42 28.38
N LEU A 297 4.09 19.33 29.11
CA LEU A 297 2.75 19.53 28.56
C LEU A 297 2.47 20.98 28.14
N SER A 298 3.24 21.94 28.63
CA SER A 298 3.21 23.33 28.14
C SER A 298 3.72 23.47 26.69
N GLN A 299 4.47 22.48 26.20
CA GLN A 299 5.05 22.50 24.86
C GLN A 299 4.17 21.74 23.86
N PRO A 300 3.84 22.35 22.71
CA PRO A 300 2.80 21.82 21.84
C PRO A 300 3.20 20.51 21.13
N SER A 301 4.50 20.23 20.95
CA SER A 301 4.96 19.02 20.26
C SER A 301 5.50 17.93 21.20
N LEU A 302 5.31 18.10 22.51
CA LEU A 302 5.80 17.16 23.54
C LEU A 302 4.69 16.45 24.30
N ALA A 303 3.46 16.49 23.80
CA ALA A 303 2.31 15.86 24.44
C ALA A 303 2.46 14.33 24.61
N GLY A 304 3.21 13.67 23.72
CA GLY A 304 3.25 12.20 23.67
C GLY A 304 1.94 11.61 23.15
N LEU A 305 1.75 10.29 23.31
CA LEU A 305 0.47 9.63 22.97
C LEU A 305 -0.62 9.93 24.01
N GLN A 306 -0.26 9.94 25.30
CA GLN A 306 -1.17 10.14 26.42
C GLN A 306 -0.61 11.13 27.47
N GLY A 307 0.58 11.67 27.24
CA GLY A 307 1.37 12.40 28.23
C GLY A 307 2.79 11.84 28.40
N PRO A 308 3.68 12.57 29.10
CA PRO A 308 5.00 12.08 29.44
C PRO A 308 4.98 11.07 30.57
N THR A 309 5.69 9.96 30.42
CA THR A 309 6.13 9.17 31.57
C THR A 309 7.25 9.93 32.26
N VAL A 310 7.17 10.15 33.57
CA VAL A 310 8.18 10.88 34.35
C VAL A 310 8.71 9.98 35.47
N SER A 311 10.03 9.82 35.56
CA SER A 311 10.68 8.95 36.55
C SER A 311 11.88 9.63 37.19
N PRO A 312 12.14 9.44 38.50
CA PRO A 312 13.26 10.10 39.18
C PRO A 312 14.61 9.60 38.66
N VAL A 313 15.56 10.52 38.49
CA VAL A 313 16.95 10.25 38.12
C VAL A 313 17.84 10.67 39.28
N PHE A 314 18.45 9.67 39.91
CA PHE A 314 19.28 9.85 41.07
C PHE A 314 20.73 10.17 40.67
N CYS A 315 21.30 11.18 41.31
CA CYS A 315 22.72 11.51 41.19
C CYS A 315 23.35 11.69 42.57
N LYS A 316 24.67 11.52 42.66
CA LYS A 316 25.41 11.71 43.90
C LYS A 316 25.89 13.16 43.98
N ARG A 317 25.49 13.87 45.04
CA ARG A 317 26.00 15.21 45.39
C ARG A 317 26.47 15.20 46.84
N ASP A 318 27.67 15.70 47.09
CA ASP A 318 28.27 15.79 48.43
C ASP A 318 28.16 14.48 49.25
N GLY A 319 28.34 13.34 48.57
CA GLY A 319 28.29 12.02 49.20
C GLY A 319 26.88 11.43 49.37
N LYS A 320 25.81 12.20 49.18
CA LYS A 320 24.41 11.77 49.31
C LYS A 320 23.75 11.59 47.95
N VAL A 321 22.80 10.65 47.87
CA VAL A 321 22.01 10.41 46.67
C VAL A 321 20.78 11.31 46.73
N THR A 322 20.58 12.12 45.70
CA THR A 322 19.42 13.01 45.55
C THR A 322 18.79 12.85 44.17
N SER A 323 17.49 13.10 44.05
CA SER A 323 16.74 13.11 42.79
C SER A 323 16.56 14.53 42.29
N ASP A 324 17.63 15.11 41.75
CA ASP A 324 17.59 16.49 41.21
C ASP A 324 17.10 16.54 39.76
N TYR A 325 16.96 15.36 39.14
CA TYR A 325 16.58 15.18 37.76
C TYR A 325 15.43 14.17 37.66
N TYR A 326 14.72 14.25 36.54
CA TYR A 326 13.72 13.30 36.10
C TYR A 326 13.99 12.92 34.65
N ALA A 327 13.80 11.64 34.33
CA ALA A 327 13.77 11.14 32.98
C ALA A 327 12.33 11.22 32.48
N ILE A 328 12.13 11.86 31.34
CA ILE A 328 10.85 11.87 30.64
C ILE A 328 10.88 10.87 29.48
N VAL A 329 9.76 10.25 29.17
CA VAL A 329 9.58 9.42 27.97
C VAL A 329 8.31 9.85 27.26
N ILE A 330 8.42 10.18 25.98
CA ILE A 330 7.30 10.55 25.10
C ILE A 330 7.49 9.92 23.71
N CYS A 331 6.38 9.66 23.03
CA CYS A 331 6.43 9.39 21.59
C CYS A 331 6.36 10.71 20.82
N VAL A 332 7.21 10.85 19.81
CA VAL A 332 7.29 12.04 18.97
C VAL A 332 7.21 11.62 17.51
N PRO A 333 6.32 12.23 16.70
CA PRO A 333 6.27 11.96 15.27
C PRO A 333 7.61 12.30 14.61
N LYS A 334 8.10 11.45 13.70
CA LYS A 334 9.39 11.67 13.01
C LYS A 334 9.50 13.04 12.36
N LYS A 335 8.40 13.50 11.75
CA LYS A 335 8.30 14.83 11.10
C LYS A 335 8.43 16.00 12.08
N ALA A 336 8.09 15.80 13.36
CA ALA A 336 8.16 16.83 14.40
C ALA A 336 9.46 16.80 15.21
N LEU A 337 10.28 15.75 15.07
CA LEU A 337 11.42 15.46 15.93
C LEU A 337 12.35 16.67 16.18
N TYR A 338 12.77 17.34 15.11
CA TYR A 338 13.71 18.46 15.24
C TYR A 338 13.12 19.63 16.05
N LYS A 339 11.84 19.95 15.81
CA LYS A 339 11.11 20.98 16.56
C LYS A 339 10.92 20.56 18.03
N SER A 340 10.61 19.29 18.28
CA SER A 340 10.47 18.74 19.62
C SER A 340 11.78 18.82 20.42
N ILE A 341 12.93 18.57 19.79
CA ILE A 341 14.24 18.72 20.44
C ILE A 341 14.50 20.18 20.85
N GLN A 342 14.15 21.15 20.00
CA GLN A 342 14.27 22.57 20.34
C GLN A 342 13.40 22.95 21.54
N GLN A 343 12.15 22.47 21.56
CA GLN A 343 11.23 22.70 22.68
C GLN A 343 11.72 22.04 23.97
N LEU A 344 12.20 20.79 23.91
CA LEU A 344 12.79 20.10 25.06
C LEU A 344 13.97 20.87 25.64
N ARG A 345 14.87 21.38 24.79
CA ARG A 345 16.02 22.17 25.24
C ARG A 345 15.59 23.50 25.88
N ALA A 346 14.57 24.15 25.34
CA ALA A 346 14.06 25.42 25.86
C ALA A 346 13.54 25.33 27.31
N ILE A 347 13.00 24.16 27.69
CA ILE A 347 12.50 23.90 29.06
C ILE A 347 13.53 23.21 29.97
N GLY A 348 14.79 23.12 29.55
CA GLY A 348 15.91 22.59 30.34
C GLY A 348 16.16 21.08 30.18
N GLY A 349 15.61 20.46 29.13
CA GLY A 349 15.89 19.07 28.75
C GLY A 349 17.30 18.88 28.18
N SER A 350 17.94 17.79 28.60
CA SER A 350 19.31 17.43 28.23
C SER A 350 19.46 15.91 28.09
N GLY A 351 20.54 15.44 27.45
CA GLY A 351 20.75 14.00 27.25
C GLY A 351 19.61 13.32 26.50
N VAL A 352 19.14 13.94 25.42
CA VAL A 352 17.98 13.46 24.66
C VAL A 352 18.36 12.22 23.85
N LEU A 353 17.81 11.07 24.24
CA LEU A 353 17.94 9.78 23.54
C LEU A 353 16.74 9.58 22.63
N ILE A 354 16.98 9.04 21.45
CA ILE A 354 15.98 8.85 20.40
C ILE A 354 16.11 7.41 19.89
N SER A 355 15.04 6.63 19.98
CA SER A 355 15.02 5.22 19.59
C SER A 355 13.84 4.93 18.65
N PRO A 356 14.04 4.18 17.55
CA PRO A 356 12.95 3.74 16.70
C PRO A 356 12.10 2.67 17.39
N LEU A 357 10.85 2.54 16.95
CA LEU A 357 9.90 1.54 17.44
C LEU A 357 9.65 0.48 16.36
N THR A 358 9.43 -0.78 16.77
CA THR A 358 9.05 -1.85 15.84
C THR A 358 7.53 -1.95 15.69
N TYR A 359 6.79 -1.85 16.80
CA TYR A 359 5.32 -1.88 16.84
C TYR A 359 4.82 -0.88 17.88
N ILE A 360 3.68 -0.25 17.59
CA ILE A 360 2.85 0.48 18.56
C ILE A 360 1.46 -0.11 18.45
N PHE A 361 1.09 -1.00 19.37
CA PHE A 361 -0.29 -1.50 19.46
C PHE A 361 -1.15 -0.45 20.15
N ASP A 362 -2.34 -0.25 19.60
CA ASP A 362 -3.36 0.68 20.09
C ASP A 362 -4.73 0.03 19.83
N GLU A 363 -5.82 0.76 20.03
CA GLU A 363 -7.16 0.26 19.69
C GLU A 363 -7.23 -0.31 18.26
N GLU A 364 -7.96 -1.42 18.12
CA GLU A 364 -8.17 -2.07 16.84
C GLU A 364 -8.88 -1.12 15.87
N THR A 365 -8.36 -1.03 14.65
CA THR A 365 -9.03 -0.23 13.63
C THR A 365 -10.35 -0.88 13.19
N PRO A 366 -11.24 -0.13 12.53
CA PRO A 366 -12.47 -0.70 11.98
C PRO A 366 -12.25 -1.81 10.94
N ARG A 367 -11.02 -2.00 10.43
CA ARG A 367 -10.72 -2.97 9.36
C ARG A 367 -11.11 -4.39 9.72
N TRP A 368 -10.82 -4.81 10.95
CA TRP A 368 -11.16 -6.16 11.41
C TRP A 368 -12.67 -6.40 11.38
N ARG A 369 -13.45 -5.46 11.93
CA ARG A 369 -14.92 -5.52 11.91
C ARG A 369 -15.49 -5.47 10.49
N GLN A 370 -14.89 -4.67 9.60
CA GLN A 370 -15.28 -4.62 8.18
C GLN A 370 -14.99 -5.94 7.46
N LEU A 371 -13.86 -6.59 7.77
CA LEU A 371 -13.52 -7.91 7.25
C LEU A 371 -14.55 -8.95 7.71
N LEU A 372 -14.87 -9.02 9.00
CA LEU A 372 -15.90 -9.93 9.53
C LEU A 372 -17.26 -9.72 8.85
N SER A 373 -17.67 -8.45 8.67
CA SER A 373 -18.89 -8.12 7.93
C SER A 373 -18.86 -8.62 6.47
N LYS A 374 -17.73 -8.51 5.77
CA LYS A 374 -17.58 -9.08 4.41
C LYS A 374 -17.63 -10.61 4.40
N LEU A 375 -17.22 -11.25 5.49
CA LEU A 375 -17.31 -12.71 5.64
C LEU A 375 -18.71 -13.18 6.04
N GLY A 376 -19.53 -12.30 6.63
CA GLY A 376 -20.83 -12.64 7.21
C GLY A 376 -20.70 -13.26 8.61
N LEU A 377 -19.66 -12.87 9.36
CA LEU A 377 -19.35 -13.33 10.71
C LEU A 377 -19.65 -12.26 11.77
#